data_AF-A0ABD1QIK1-F1
#
_entry.id   AF-A0ABD1QIK1-F1
#
_cell.length_a   1.000
_cell.length_b   1.000
_cell.length_c   1.000
_cell.angle_alpha   90.00
_cell.angle_beta   90.00
_cell.angle_gamma   90.00
#
_symmetry.space_group_name_H-M   'P 1'
#
loop_
_entity.id
_entity.type
_entity.pdbx_description
1 polymer ?
#
loop_
_entity_poly.entity_id
_entity_poly.type
_entity_poly.pdbx_seq_one_letter_code
_entity_poly.pdbx_strand_id
1 'polypeptide(L)'
;MPNCPPKVADFGLAKLVERDFIRVLTILRGTRGYLALKWISRVAITAKSDVHSYNMMLFEFISRRRNSEQFEDGMVKFFPSFAASVTVEDGDILGLLDPALDGNVDVEEISKICKVACWSIQDEENIRPSMGHVVHILEGVMDVNVHPIPISLKLFVES
;
A
#
# COMPACT_ATOMS: atom_id res chain seq x y z
N MET A 1 0.94 7.14 30.73
CA MET A 1 0.07 7.51 29.59
C MET A 1 -0.93 6.37 29.36
N PRO A 2 -2.19 6.64 28.98
CA PRO A 2 -3.13 5.57 28.64
C PRO A 2 -2.65 4.83 27.38
N ASN A 3 -2.84 3.52 27.34
CA ASN A 3 -2.54 2.71 26.15
C ASN A 3 -3.52 3.09 25.02
N CYS A 4 -3.00 3.37 23.82
CA CYS A 4 -3.79 3.71 22.64
C CYS A 4 -3.73 2.56 21.61
N PRO A 5 -4.42 1.43 21.85
CA PRO A 5 -4.40 0.32 20.91
C PRO A 5 -5.13 0.73 19.61
N PRO A 6 -4.53 0.48 18.43
CA PRO A 6 -5.18 0.79 17.16
C PRO A 6 -6.44 -0.07 16.98
N LYS A 7 -7.51 0.53 16.45
CA LYS A 7 -8.77 -0.13 16.12
C LYS A 7 -9.23 0.33 14.75
N VAL A 8 -9.65 -0.61 13.91
CA VAL A 8 -10.25 -0.31 12.60
C VAL A 8 -11.75 -0.03 12.80
N ALA A 9 -12.25 1.01 12.15
CA ALA A 9 -13.64 1.44 12.19
C ALA A 9 -14.16 1.69 10.76
N ASP A 10 -15.40 2.16 10.62
CA ASP A 10 -16.02 2.55 9.33
C ASP A 10 -16.21 1.41 8.32
N PHE A 11 -16.81 0.31 8.78
CA PHE A 11 -17.22 -0.82 7.93
C PHE A 11 -18.42 -0.52 7.00
N GLY A 12 -18.81 0.74 6.81
CA GLY A 12 -19.97 1.14 6.00
C GLY A 12 -19.83 0.80 4.50
N LEU A 13 -18.60 0.59 4.03
CA LEU A 13 -18.28 0.14 2.68
C LEU A 13 -17.70 -1.29 2.66
N ALA A 14 -17.61 -1.96 3.81
CA ALA A 14 -17.08 -3.31 3.87
C ALA A 14 -18.02 -4.28 3.15
N LYS A 15 -17.45 -5.23 2.41
CA LYS A 15 -18.22 -6.22 1.66
C LYS A 15 -17.80 -7.62 2.10
N LEU A 16 -18.77 -8.41 2.53
CA LEU A 16 -18.57 -9.84 2.78
C LEU A 16 -18.56 -10.57 1.43
N VAL A 17 -17.41 -11.10 1.05
CA VAL A 17 -17.27 -11.93 -0.15
C VAL A 17 -17.46 -13.38 0.27
N GLU A 18 -18.61 -13.95 -0.09
CA GLU A 18 -18.95 -15.33 0.24
C GLU A 18 -18.14 -16.31 -0.62
N ARG A 19 -17.82 -17.50 -0.07
CA ARG A 19 -17.02 -18.53 -0.76
C ARG A 19 -17.63 -18.95 -2.10
N ASP A 20 -18.95 -18.83 -2.24
CA ASP A 20 -19.64 -19.14 -3.50
C ASP A 20 -19.32 -18.16 -4.63
N PHE A 21 -18.94 -16.90 -4.34
CA PHE A 21 -18.50 -15.96 -5.37
C PHE A 21 -17.15 -16.37 -6.00
N ILE A 22 -16.24 -16.87 -5.17
CA ILE A 22 -14.94 -17.44 -5.58
C ILE A 22 -15.18 -18.73 -6.38
N ARG A 23 -16.15 -19.54 -5.97
CA ARG A 23 -16.54 -20.78 -6.65
C ARG A 23 -17.19 -20.50 -8.01
N VAL A 24 -18.03 -19.47 -8.12
CA VAL A 24 -18.61 -19.00 -9.39
C VAL A 24 -17.51 -18.50 -10.33
N LEU A 25 -16.53 -17.72 -9.85
CA LEU A 25 -15.34 -17.32 -10.61
C LEU A 25 -14.51 -18.52 -11.11
N THR A 26 -14.43 -19.58 -10.30
CA THR A 26 -13.71 -20.82 -10.64
C THR A 26 -14.48 -21.67 -11.67
N ILE A 27 -15.82 -21.75 -11.55
CA ILE A 27 -16.71 -22.40 -12.52
C ILE A 27 -16.73 -21.62 -13.85
N LEU A 28 -16.53 -20.30 -13.81
CA LEU A 28 -16.38 -19.41 -14.96
C LEU A 28 -15.21 -19.78 -15.89
N ARG A 29 -14.28 -20.65 -15.43
CA ARG A 29 -13.27 -21.30 -16.27
C ARG A 29 -13.88 -22.34 -17.24
N GLY A 30 -15.20 -22.56 -17.21
CA GLY A 30 -15.98 -23.38 -18.13
C GLY A 30 -17.30 -22.72 -18.61
N THR A 31 -17.53 -22.82 -19.92
CA THR A 31 -18.72 -22.42 -20.71
C THR A 31 -19.00 -20.91 -20.87
N ARG A 32 -18.50 -20.37 -21.99
CA ARG A 32 -18.87 -19.06 -22.56
C ARG A 32 -20.35 -19.06 -23.00
N GLY A 33 -21.14 -18.08 -22.54
CA GLY A 33 -22.40 -17.74 -23.24
C GLY A 33 -23.43 -16.91 -22.49
N TYR A 34 -23.57 -17.01 -21.16
CA TYR A 34 -24.82 -16.59 -20.50
C TYR A 34 -24.70 -15.68 -19.26
N LEU A 35 -23.57 -15.04 -19.02
CA LEU A 35 -23.44 -14.07 -17.93
C LEU A 35 -22.84 -12.77 -18.43
N ALA A 36 -23.55 -11.67 -18.22
CA ALA A 36 -23.01 -10.34 -18.45
C ALA A 36 -21.97 -10.03 -17.35
N LEU A 37 -20.73 -10.49 -17.58
CA LEU A 37 -19.54 -10.23 -16.75
C LEU A 37 -19.21 -8.74 -16.57
N LYS A 38 -19.80 -7.85 -17.38
CA LYS A 38 -19.46 -6.42 -17.43
C LYS A 38 -19.78 -5.62 -16.14
N TRP A 39 -20.65 -6.12 -15.26
CA TRP A 39 -21.03 -5.39 -14.02
C TRP A 39 -20.15 -5.68 -12.80
N ILE A 40 -19.41 -6.78 -12.77
CA ILE A 40 -18.59 -7.18 -11.60
C ILE A 40 -17.16 -6.58 -11.67
N SER A 41 -16.73 -6.13 -12.85
CA SER A 41 -15.33 -5.86 -13.17
C SER A 41 -14.84 -4.43 -12.91
N ARG A 42 -15.64 -3.49 -12.38
CA ARG A 42 -15.22 -2.07 -12.29
C ARG A 42 -14.78 -1.56 -10.91
N VAL A 43 -14.93 -2.36 -9.85
CA VAL A 43 -14.28 -2.09 -8.57
C VAL A 43 -13.71 -3.41 -8.10
N ALA A 44 -12.39 -3.56 -8.17
CA ALA A 44 -11.72 -4.74 -7.65
C ALA A 44 -11.89 -4.75 -6.13
N ILE A 45 -12.93 -5.43 -5.64
CA ILE A 45 -13.12 -5.69 -4.21
C ILE A 45 -12.25 -6.90 -3.88
N THR A 46 -10.99 -6.64 -3.58
CA THR A 46 -9.99 -7.69 -3.33
C THR A 46 -9.29 -7.45 -2.01
N ALA A 47 -8.83 -8.52 -1.35
CA ALA A 47 -8.00 -8.37 -0.17
C ALA A 47 -6.70 -7.57 -0.45
N LYS A 48 -6.30 -7.42 -1.72
CA LYS A 48 -5.12 -6.66 -2.13
C LYS A 48 -5.39 -5.16 -2.26
N SER A 49 -6.63 -4.73 -2.51
CA SER A 49 -6.98 -3.30 -2.41
C SER A 49 -6.84 -2.81 -0.97
N ASP A 50 -7.15 -3.67 0.00
CA ASP A 50 -6.98 -3.37 1.42
C ASP A 50 -5.48 -3.27 1.78
N VAL A 51 -4.65 -4.20 1.29
CA VAL A 51 -3.18 -4.13 1.43
C VAL A 51 -2.63 -2.82 0.86
N HIS A 52 -3.07 -2.44 -0.34
CA HIS A 52 -2.65 -1.19 -0.97
C HIS A 52 -2.99 0.02 -0.09
N SER A 53 -4.23 0.08 0.40
CA SER A 53 -4.70 1.19 1.25
C SER A 53 -3.98 1.24 2.59
N TYR A 54 -3.70 0.08 3.19
CA TYR A 54 -2.89 -0.02 4.40
C TYR A 54 -1.45 0.50 4.20
N ASN A 55 -0.80 0.08 3.11
CA ASN A 55 0.54 0.54 2.79
C ASN A 55 0.61 2.04 2.45
N MET A 56 -0.44 2.59 1.86
CA MET A 56 -0.60 4.05 1.70
C MET A 56 -0.73 4.74 3.06
N MET A 57 -1.50 4.18 3.99
CA MET A 57 -1.57 4.69 5.38
C MET A 57 -0.18 4.69 6.04
N LEU A 58 0.66 3.67 5.81
CA LEU A 58 2.02 3.64 6.37
C LEU A 58 2.86 4.84 5.94
N PHE A 59 2.78 5.27 4.68
CA PHE A 59 3.47 6.48 4.22
C PHE A 59 2.98 7.74 4.95
N GLU A 60 1.67 7.90 5.14
CA GLU A 60 1.13 9.04 5.89
C GLU A 60 1.51 8.96 7.38
N PHE A 61 1.59 7.76 7.94
CA PHE A 61 1.94 7.54 9.33
C PHE A 61 3.38 7.95 9.65
N ILE A 62 4.34 7.50 8.85
CA ILE A 62 5.77 7.77 9.11
C ILE A 62 6.15 9.23 8.83
N SER A 63 5.50 9.87 7.85
CA SER A 63 5.87 11.21 7.38
C SER A 63 4.98 12.32 7.94
N ARG A 64 3.78 11.97 8.42
CA ARG A 64 2.67 12.90 8.73
C ARG A 64 2.27 13.80 7.55
N ARG A 65 2.57 13.39 6.32
CA ARG A 65 2.19 14.10 5.08
C ARG A 65 1.05 13.37 4.39
N ARG A 66 0.28 14.09 3.59
CA ARG A 66 -0.73 13.46 2.73
C ARG A 66 -0.05 12.80 1.54
N ASN A 67 -0.53 11.63 1.14
CA ASN A 67 0.05 10.93 -0.02
C ASN A 67 -0.15 11.66 -1.34
N SER A 68 -1.22 12.46 -1.45
CA SER A 68 -1.52 13.27 -2.62
C SER A 68 -1.88 14.67 -2.17
N GLU A 69 -1.02 15.62 -2.50
CA GLU A 69 -1.27 17.04 -2.28
C GLU A 69 -1.41 17.72 -3.64
N GLN A 70 -2.56 18.35 -3.86
CA GLN A 70 -2.81 19.14 -5.05
C GLN A 70 -2.37 20.58 -4.79
N PHE A 71 -1.46 21.08 -5.60
CA PHE A 71 -1.00 22.46 -5.54
C PHE A 71 -1.91 23.37 -6.39
N GLU A 72 -1.90 24.67 -6.09
CA GLU A 72 -2.70 25.67 -6.80
C GLU A 72 -2.39 25.74 -8.31
N ASP A 73 -1.19 25.32 -8.73
CA ASP A 73 -0.76 25.22 -10.13
C ASP A 73 -1.27 23.95 -10.85
N GLY A 74 -2.15 23.18 -10.21
CA GLY A 74 -2.72 21.94 -10.78
C GLY A 74 -1.77 20.74 -10.77
N MET A 75 -0.51 20.91 -10.36
CA MET A 75 0.45 19.83 -10.13
C MET A 75 0.04 19.01 -8.90
N VAL A 76 -0.08 17.69 -9.06
CA VAL A 76 -0.29 16.76 -7.94
C VAL A 76 1.04 16.12 -7.60
N LYS A 77 1.56 16.38 -6.39
CA LYS A 77 2.74 15.66 -5.92
C LYS A 77 2.30 14.38 -5.24
N PHE A 78 2.91 13.28 -5.66
CA PHE A 78 2.69 11.97 -5.06
C PHE A 78 3.84 11.68 -4.10
N PHE A 79 3.60 11.84 -2.80
CA PHE A 79 4.63 11.61 -1.79
C PHE A 79 5.20 10.18 -1.82
N PRO A 80 4.38 9.11 -2.02
CA PRO A 80 4.89 7.75 -2.04
C PRO A 80 5.98 7.50 -3.09
N SER A 81 5.92 8.14 -4.27
CA SER A 81 6.97 7.94 -5.30
C SER A 81 8.32 8.51 -4.85
N PHE A 82 8.32 9.67 -4.20
CA PHE A 82 9.53 10.25 -3.62
C PHE A 82 10.06 9.43 -2.43
N ALA A 83 9.18 9.00 -1.53
CA ALA A 83 9.58 8.16 -0.41
C ALA A 83 10.19 6.83 -0.88
N ALA A 84 9.66 6.26 -1.95
CA ALA A 84 10.18 5.05 -2.55
C ALA A 84 11.53 5.24 -3.24
N SER A 85 11.78 6.36 -3.91
CA SER A 85 13.11 6.62 -4.51
C SER A 85 14.20 6.67 -3.44
N VAL A 86 13.93 7.39 -2.35
CA VAL A 86 14.84 7.43 -1.20
C VAL A 86 15.03 6.04 -0.58
N THR A 87 13.96 5.25 -0.44
CA THR A 87 14.04 3.91 0.17
C THR A 87 14.76 2.89 -0.70
N VAL A 88 14.60 2.95 -2.04
CA VAL A 88 15.22 2.00 -2.99
C VAL A 88 16.70 2.29 -3.21
N GLU A 89 17.10 3.56 -3.12
CA GLU A 89 18.49 3.98 -3.29
C GLU A 89 19.31 3.89 -1.99
N ASP A 90 18.75 3.29 -0.93
CA ASP A 90 19.32 3.31 0.43
C ASP A 90 19.72 4.74 0.87
N GLY A 91 18.89 5.71 0.49
CA GLY A 91 19.06 7.13 0.80
C GLY A 91 18.69 7.49 2.24
N ASP A 92 18.57 8.79 2.50
CA ASP A 92 18.24 9.29 3.84
C ASP A 92 16.76 9.07 4.21
N ILE A 93 16.45 7.88 4.73
CA ILE A 93 15.09 7.52 5.19
C ILE A 93 14.66 8.39 6.38
N LEU A 94 15.61 8.88 7.20
CA LEU A 94 15.29 9.74 8.35
C LEU A 94 14.72 11.09 7.89
N GLY A 95 15.15 11.58 6.72
CA GLY A 95 14.59 12.77 6.08
C GLY A 95 13.12 12.64 5.64
N LEU A 96 12.59 11.42 5.57
CA LEU A 96 11.17 11.17 5.26
C LEU A 96 10.25 11.24 6.48
N LEU A 97 10.81 11.16 7.69
CA LEU A 97 10.04 11.03 8.92
C LEU A 97 9.41 12.34 9.37
N ASP A 98 8.33 12.24 10.16
CA ASP A 98 7.72 13.37 10.85
C ASP A 98 8.79 14.05 11.75
N PRO A 99 9.08 15.35 11.54
CA PRO A 99 10.01 16.08 12.38
C PRO A 99 9.65 16.05 13.88
N ALA A 100 8.38 15.81 14.22
CA ALA A 100 7.94 15.68 15.61
C ALA A 100 8.44 14.39 16.32
N LEU A 101 8.99 13.42 15.58
CA LEU A 101 9.57 12.20 16.13
C LEU A 101 10.98 12.44 16.74
N ASP A 102 11.61 13.58 16.41
CA ASP A 102 12.89 14.03 16.98
C ASP A 102 14.01 12.95 16.99
N GLY A 103 14.02 12.07 15.99
CA GLY A 103 15.02 11.00 15.87
C GLY A 103 14.89 9.87 16.91
N ASN A 104 13.86 9.87 17.76
CA ASN A 104 13.60 8.80 18.73
C ASN A 104 12.91 7.58 18.08
N VAL A 105 13.57 7.01 17.07
CA VAL A 105 13.05 5.89 16.27
C VAL A 105 14.13 4.86 16.02
N ASP A 106 13.73 3.59 15.93
CA ASP A 106 14.61 2.54 15.45
C ASP A 106 14.68 2.58 13.91
N VAL A 107 15.87 2.85 13.39
CA VAL A 107 16.13 2.96 11.94
C VAL A 107 15.81 1.65 11.22
N GLU A 108 16.03 0.49 11.84
CA GLU A 108 15.74 -0.80 11.24
C GLU A 108 14.23 -1.04 11.13
N GLU A 109 13.47 -0.65 12.16
CA GLU A 109 12.01 -0.72 12.12
C GLU A 109 11.42 0.21 11.06
N ILE A 110 11.90 1.46 11.01
CA ILE A 110 11.49 2.42 9.99
C ILE A 110 11.83 1.91 8.58
N SER A 111 13.04 1.37 8.39
CA SER A 111 13.44 0.81 7.10
C SER A 111 12.49 -0.31 6.67
N LYS A 112 12.12 -1.21 7.57
CA LYS A 112 11.11 -2.27 7.29
C LYS A 112 9.76 -1.68 6.91
N ILE A 113 9.26 -0.68 7.64
CA ILE A 113 7.99 -0.01 7.34
C ILE A 113 8.02 0.66 5.95
N CYS A 114 9.09 1.39 5.62
CA CYS A 114 9.26 2.03 4.32
C CYS A 114 9.28 1.01 3.18
N LYS A 115 10.01 -0.10 3.36
CA LYS A 115 10.09 -1.17 2.36
C LYS A 115 8.74 -1.85 2.15
N VAL A 116 7.97 -2.08 3.21
CA VAL A 116 6.57 -2.58 3.12
C VAL A 116 5.70 -1.57 2.38
N ALA A 117 5.77 -0.30 2.75
CA ALA A 117 4.97 0.76 2.15
C ALA A 117 5.20 0.85 0.63
N CYS A 118 6.45 0.71 0.17
CA CYS A 118 6.82 0.72 -1.25
C CYS A 118 6.09 -0.32 -2.12
N TRP A 119 5.55 -1.40 -1.54
CA TRP A 119 4.77 -2.38 -2.31
C TRP A 119 3.43 -1.85 -2.82
N SER A 120 2.90 -0.78 -2.22
CA SER A 120 1.65 -0.16 -2.71
C SER A 120 1.81 0.55 -4.06
N ILE A 121 3.01 0.97 -4.37
CA ILE A 121 3.38 1.74 -5.57
C ILE A 121 3.40 0.83 -6.81
N GLN A 122 3.47 -0.48 -6.62
CA GLN A 122 3.56 -1.46 -7.69
C GLN A 122 2.25 -1.58 -8.48
N ASP A 123 2.36 -1.44 -9.81
CA ASP A 123 1.23 -1.48 -10.76
C ASP A 123 0.51 -2.85 -10.72
N GLU A 124 1.27 -3.93 -10.58
CA GLU A 124 0.75 -5.30 -10.60
C GLU A 124 0.21 -5.72 -9.22
N GLU A 125 -1.07 -6.09 -9.14
CA GLU A 125 -1.71 -6.56 -7.90
C GLU A 125 -1.12 -7.90 -7.42
N ASN A 126 -0.68 -8.73 -8.37
CA ASN A 126 -0.19 -10.09 -8.11
C ASN A 126 1.14 -10.13 -7.37
N ILE A 127 1.98 -9.11 -7.54
CA ILE A 127 3.29 -9.06 -6.87
C ILE A 127 3.15 -8.56 -5.43
N ARG A 128 2.09 -7.81 -5.10
CA ARG A 128 1.90 -7.29 -3.74
C ARG A 128 1.82 -8.46 -2.73
N PRO A 129 2.37 -8.33 -1.52
CA PRO A 129 2.24 -9.34 -0.48
C PRO A 129 0.78 -9.51 -0.02
N SER A 130 0.50 -10.57 0.75
CA SER A 130 -0.77 -10.65 1.50
C SER A 130 -0.63 -9.89 2.81
N MET A 131 -1.76 -9.49 3.44
CA MET A 131 -1.70 -8.85 4.77
C MET A 131 -0.95 -9.71 5.80
N GLY A 132 -1.07 -11.05 5.74
CA GLY A 132 -0.29 -11.94 6.62
C GLY A 132 1.22 -11.83 6.41
N HIS A 133 1.68 -11.73 5.17
CA HIS A 133 3.10 -11.48 4.88
C HIS A 133 3.54 -10.08 5.38
N VAL A 134 2.69 -9.07 5.20
CA VAL A 134 2.96 -7.71 5.73
C VAL A 134 3.15 -7.75 7.24
N VAL A 135 2.27 -8.45 7.98
CA VAL A 135 2.39 -8.62 9.43
C VAL A 135 3.70 -9.32 9.80
N HIS A 136 4.05 -10.44 9.15
CA HIS A 136 5.30 -11.14 9.45
C HIS A 136 6.55 -10.29 9.22
N ILE A 137 6.54 -9.43 8.19
CA ILE A 137 7.65 -8.49 7.94
C ILE A 137 7.75 -7.47 9.07
N LEU A 138 6.62 -6.89 9.48
CA LEU A 138 6.58 -5.88 10.55
C LEU A 138 6.93 -6.48 11.92
N GLU A 139 6.57 -7.73 12.18
CA GLU A 139 6.95 -8.48 13.38
C GLU A 139 8.43 -8.92 13.35
N GLY A 140 9.15 -8.72 12.25
CA GLY A 140 10.55 -9.13 12.08
C GLY A 140 10.74 -10.64 11.90
N VAL A 141 9.68 -11.38 11.59
CA VAL A 141 9.71 -12.82 11.31
C VAL A 141 10.24 -13.09 9.89
N MET A 142 10.11 -12.12 8.98
CA MET A 142 10.53 -12.21 7.59
C MET A 142 11.26 -10.94 7.14
N ASP A 143 12.31 -11.11 6.34
CA ASP A 143 12.94 -10.00 5.63
C ASP A 143 12.12 -9.56 4.42
N VAL A 144 12.22 -8.26 4.11
CA VAL A 144 11.53 -7.65 2.98
C VAL A 144 12.51 -7.26 1.88
N ASN A 145 12.30 -7.82 0.70
CA ASN A 145 12.97 -7.36 -0.51
C ASN A 145 12.25 -6.12 -1.05
N VAL A 146 13.03 -5.10 -1.42
CA VAL A 146 12.51 -3.89 -2.03
C VAL A 146 12.31 -4.15 -3.51
N HIS A 147 11.10 -3.90 -4.01
CA HIS A 147 10.83 -3.97 -5.45
C HIS A 147 11.19 -2.66 -6.13
N PRO A 148 11.73 -2.71 -7.36
CA PRO A 148 12.08 -1.51 -8.10
C PRO A 148 10.84 -0.65 -8.36
N ILE A 149 11.04 0.67 -8.37
CA ILE A 149 9.95 1.63 -8.65
C ILE A 149 9.47 1.41 -10.09
N PRO A 150 8.15 1.27 -10.30
CA PRO A 150 7.59 1.17 -11.65
C PRO A 150 7.98 2.38 -12.50
N ILE A 151 8.24 2.14 -13.78
CA ILE A 151 8.66 3.17 -14.74
C ILE A 151 7.62 4.30 -14.83
N SER A 152 6.35 3.97 -14.67
CA SER A 152 5.21 4.90 -14.63
C SER A 152 5.35 5.99 -13.56
N LEU A 153 6.02 5.69 -12.45
CA LEU A 153 6.16 6.60 -11.31
C LEU A 153 7.50 7.33 -11.28
N LYS A 154 8.47 6.95 -12.12
CA LYS A 154 9.72 7.71 -12.29
C LYS A 154 9.46 9.12 -12.84
N LEU A 155 8.42 9.28 -13.66
CA LEU A 155 8.00 10.57 -14.21
C LEU A 155 7.62 11.60 -13.12
N PHE A 156 7.07 11.14 -12.00
CA PHE A 156 6.67 11.99 -10.87
C PHE A 156 7.81 12.27 -9.88
N VAL A 157 8.94 11.58 -10.00
CA VAL A 157 10.14 11.79 -9.17
C VAL A 157 11.06 12.85 -9.79
N GLU A 158 11.03 13.01 -11.12
CA GLU A 158 11.90 13.95 -11.86
C GLU A 158 11.28 15.35 -12.11
N SER A 159 10.10 15.64 -11.55
CA SER A 159 9.34 16.89 -11.78
C SER A 159 9.36 17.87 -10.61
#